data_AF-A0A1C7LV72-F1
#
_entry.id   AF-A0A1C7LV72-F1
#
_cell.length_a   1.000
_cell.length_b   1.000
_cell.length_c   1.000
_cell.angle_alpha   90.00
_cell.angle_beta   90.00
_cell.angle_gamma   90.00
#
_symmetry.space_group_name_H-M   'P 1'
#
loop_
_entity.id
_entity.type
_entity.pdbx_description
1 polymer ?
#
loop_
_entity_poly.entity_id
_entity_poly.type
_entity_poly.pdbx_seq_one_letter_code
_entity_poly.pdbx_strand_id
1 'polypeptide(L)'
;MSSGHRHDIINDHHSDMNIRRIHSLADALRQKHSTAIVQLQQAREHLQKVEANIPNPKLIEWKGEEAAWLKQVVHMGNHKDLPNPYEPRKEAAPSQKEITTLGRCGGGHRGEGAGMLGAVEEGVALDNLKFSLLADLTSDDGSEATKTQLEAKHEEEDEDSEEDDTSASQATVAPKKRKATATAGRARQAKAEGWDEINAINIELPSAYSPLVLAHPSMRALVDLERQVRQGQANDALADTRTHLITAFSFRYQRRNVSGQIQNTRAMRKIQRKQQATCVDRLRQVDDACYRVLKTTDVVPFAMYTEEEQLGDSRKTPSWIWEDFTALQSRWHEEVLLLEEEMRRTVRTFRWWRGHWEQQAEQHHVDAKTGEEGYARKQADRYSRLLHRSIEAFTGKIRMEDTQLPPADEPVASSSAVHGEVD
;
A
#
# COMPACT_ATOMS: atom_id res chain seq x y z
N MET A 1 -15.80 -25.56 -33.49
CA MET A 1 -15.15 -26.35 -32.42
C MET A 1 -16.24 -26.92 -31.53
N SER A 2 -16.30 -28.24 -31.36
CA SER A 2 -17.22 -28.90 -30.41
C SER A 2 -16.82 -28.56 -28.97
N SER A 3 -17.75 -28.73 -28.01
CA SER A 3 -17.50 -28.47 -26.58
C SER A 3 -16.35 -29.33 -26.02
N GLY A 4 -16.25 -30.59 -26.45
CA GLY A 4 -15.17 -31.51 -26.05
C GLY A 4 -13.80 -31.03 -26.52
N HIS A 5 -13.67 -30.62 -27.79
CA HIS A 5 -12.41 -30.14 -28.33
C HIS A 5 -11.89 -28.87 -27.64
N ARG A 6 -12.80 -28.02 -27.11
CA ARG A 6 -12.40 -26.86 -26.30
C ARG A 6 -11.81 -27.28 -24.96
N HIS A 7 -12.40 -28.28 -24.31
CA HIS A 7 -11.89 -28.82 -23.04
C HIS A 7 -10.52 -29.47 -23.21
N ASP A 8 -10.32 -30.23 -24.29
CA ASP A 8 -9.03 -30.88 -24.56
C ASP A 8 -7.92 -29.84 -24.75
N ILE A 9 -8.17 -28.77 -25.52
CA ILE A 9 -7.20 -27.68 -25.72
C ILE A 9 -6.89 -26.95 -24.40
N ILE A 10 -7.89 -26.73 -23.56
CA ILE A 10 -7.72 -26.11 -22.25
C ILE A 10 -6.86 -27.00 -21.35
N ASN A 11 -7.14 -28.31 -21.32
CA ASN A 11 -6.37 -29.28 -20.54
C ASN A 11 -4.91 -29.38 -21.04
N ASP A 12 -4.69 -29.41 -22.35
CA ASP A 12 -3.36 -29.41 -22.95
C ASP A 12 -2.58 -28.16 -22.53
N HIS A 13 -3.20 -26.98 -22.62
CA HIS A 13 -2.58 -25.73 -22.21
C HIS A 13 -2.23 -25.70 -20.72
N HIS A 14 -3.16 -26.10 -19.85
CA HIS A 14 -2.92 -26.16 -18.42
C HIS A 14 -1.88 -27.22 -18.05
N SER A 15 -1.84 -28.35 -18.75
CA SER A 15 -0.85 -29.41 -18.53
C SER A 15 0.56 -28.92 -18.87
N ASP A 16 0.74 -28.25 -20.02
CA ASP A 16 2.02 -27.64 -20.41
C ASP A 16 2.46 -26.57 -19.39
N MET A 17 1.54 -25.69 -18.97
CA MET A 17 1.82 -24.70 -17.92
C MET A 17 2.26 -25.34 -16.61
N ASN A 18 1.57 -26.38 -16.16
CA ASN A 18 1.88 -27.08 -14.91
C ASN A 18 3.24 -27.79 -15.00
N ILE A 19 3.53 -28.44 -16.13
CA ILE A 19 4.84 -29.06 -16.37
C ILE A 19 5.94 -28.00 -16.30
N ARG A 20 5.81 -26.89 -17.03
CA ARG A 20 6.82 -25.81 -17.00
C ARG A 20 7.04 -25.30 -15.58
N ARG A 21 5.96 -25.04 -14.83
CA ARG A 21 6.03 -24.57 -13.44
C ARG A 21 6.75 -25.55 -12.52
N ILE A 22 6.42 -26.84 -12.58
CA ILE A 22 7.07 -27.88 -11.76
C ILE A 22 8.57 -27.96 -12.08
N HIS A 23 8.92 -27.91 -13.37
CA HIS A 23 10.32 -28.00 -13.80
C HIS A 23 11.13 -26.72 -13.51
N SER A 24 10.49 -25.55 -13.45
CA SER A 24 11.13 -24.28 -13.08
C SER A 24 11.08 -23.98 -11.57
N LEU A 25 10.33 -24.75 -10.79
CA LEU A 25 10.04 -24.45 -9.38
C LEU A 25 11.31 -24.29 -8.54
N ALA A 26 12.25 -25.22 -8.67
CA ALA A 26 13.51 -25.18 -7.93
C ALA A 26 14.33 -23.92 -8.25
N ASP A 27 14.43 -23.55 -9.53
CA ASP A 27 15.16 -22.36 -9.94
C ASP A 27 14.48 -21.07 -9.50
N ALA A 28 13.15 -21.01 -9.61
CA ALA A 28 12.36 -19.86 -9.19
C ALA A 28 12.48 -19.63 -7.67
N LEU A 29 12.31 -20.67 -6.85
CA LEU A 29 12.50 -20.59 -5.40
C LEU A 29 13.92 -20.16 -5.04
N ARG A 30 14.92 -20.74 -5.72
CA ARG A 30 16.33 -20.40 -5.53
C ARG A 30 16.60 -18.91 -5.78
N GLN A 31 16.04 -18.35 -6.86
CA GLN A 31 16.18 -16.94 -7.23
C GLN A 31 15.45 -16.04 -6.23
N LYS A 32 14.20 -16.34 -5.91
CA LYS A 32 13.40 -15.59 -4.93
C LYS A 32 14.11 -15.50 -3.59
N HIS A 33 14.66 -16.61 -3.09
CA HIS A 33 15.40 -16.66 -1.83
C HIS A 33 16.68 -15.81 -1.86
N SER A 34 17.46 -15.84 -2.95
CA SER A 34 18.63 -14.94 -3.05
C SER A 34 18.25 -13.47 -3.05
N THR A 35 17.16 -13.11 -3.73
CA THR A 35 16.66 -11.73 -3.72
C THR A 35 16.18 -11.34 -2.33
N ALA A 36 15.41 -12.20 -1.66
CA ALA A 36 14.89 -11.96 -0.32
C ALA A 36 16.01 -11.74 0.71
N ILE A 37 17.12 -12.50 0.63
CA ILE A 37 18.29 -12.28 1.49
C ILE A 37 18.90 -10.89 1.28
N VAL A 38 19.08 -10.48 0.02
CA VAL A 38 19.65 -9.16 -0.30
C VAL A 38 18.76 -8.05 0.24
N GLN A 39 17.45 -8.17 0.04
CA GLN A 39 16.46 -7.20 0.53
C GLN A 39 16.39 -7.16 2.06
N LEU A 40 16.44 -8.31 2.73
CA LEU A 40 16.51 -8.40 4.18
C LEU A 40 17.76 -7.68 4.73
N GLN A 41 18.90 -7.85 4.07
CA GLN A 41 20.13 -7.17 4.47
C GLN A 41 20.02 -5.65 4.31
N GLN A 42 19.47 -5.18 3.18
CA GLN A 42 19.23 -3.75 2.95
C GLN A 42 18.26 -3.15 3.97
N ALA A 43 17.17 -3.86 4.28
CA ALA A 43 16.20 -3.45 5.30
C ALA A 43 16.85 -3.34 6.68
N ARG A 44 17.68 -4.32 7.07
CA ARG A 44 18.44 -4.32 8.32
C ARG A 44 19.41 -3.15 8.41
N GLU A 45 20.19 -2.91 7.36
CA GLU A 45 21.14 -1.79 7.32
C GLU A 45 20.43 -0.44 7.42
N HIS A 46 19.27 -0.31 6.76
CA HIS A 46 18.46 0.89 6.86
C HIS A 46 17.90 1.08 8.27
N LEU A 47 17.32 0.03 8.85
CA LEU A 47 16.82 0.07 10.22
C LEU A 47 17.93 0.47 11.19
N GLN A 48 19.13 -0.12 11.09
CA GLN A 48 20.28 0.27 11.92
C GLN A 48 20.65 1.75 11.77
N LYS A 49 20.62 2.31 10.56
CA LYS A 49 20.86 3.75 10.33
C LYS A 49 19.78 4.60 11.00
N VAL A 50 18.53 4.17 10.98
CA VAL A 50 17.42 4.86 11.66
C VAL A 50 17.59 4.78 13.18
N GLU A 51 17.86 3.59 13.72
CA GLU A 51 18.08 3.38 15.15
C GLU A 51 19.25 4.21 15.69
N ALA A 52 20.32 4.37 14.89
CA ALA A 52 21.46 5.20 15.26
C ALA A 52 21.13 6.69 15.41
N ASN A 53 20.06 7.17 14.76
CA ASN A 53 19.61 8.56 14.84
C ASN A 53 18.64 8.81 16.01
N ILE A 54 18.19 7.76 16.71
CA ILE A 54 17.21 7.86 17.79
C ILE A 54 17.94 7.83 19.15
N PRO A 55 17.54 8.65 20.14
CA PRO A 55 18.11 8.57 21.48
C PRO A 55 17.98 7.17 22.09
N ASN A 56 19.10 6.60 22.49
CA ASN A 56 19.22 5.23 23.03
C ASN A 56 18.22 4.86 24.16
N PRO A 57 17.89 5.72 25.15
CA PRO A 57 16.96 5.32 26.21
C PRO A 57 15.54 5.05 25.69
N LYS A 58 15.06 5.84 24.73
CA LYS A 58 13.73 5.69 24.14
C LYS A 58 13.64 4.44 23.27
N LEU A 59 14.72 4.12 22.57
CA LEU A 59 14.81 2.92 21.73
C LEU A 59 14.74 1.63 22.56
N ILE A 60 15.37 1.61 23.73
CA ILE A 60 15.30 0.47 24.66
C ILE A 60 13.89 0.28 25.19
N GLU A 61 13.20 1.36 25.56
CA GLU A 61 11.80 1.34 25.99
C GLU A 61 10.90 0.74 24.91
N TRP A 62 10.99 1.24 23.68
CA TRP A 62 10.19 0.75 22.55
C TRP A 62 10.43 -0.72 22.23
N LYS A 63 11.70 -1.16 22.21
CA LYS A 63 12.04 -2.59 22.03
C LYS A 63 11.50 -3.46 23.16
N GLY A 64 11.46 -2.93 24.38
CA GLY A 64 10.88 -3.60 25.55
C GLY A 64 9.36 -3.77 25.43
N GLU A 65 8.65 -2.70 25.06
CA GLU A 65 7.20 -2.71 24.81
C GLU A 65 6.83 -3.70 23.69
N GLU A 66 7.55 -3.64 22.56
CA GLU A 66 7.34 -4.54 21.41
C GLU A 66 7.54 -6.01 21.80
N ALA A 67 8.63 -6.34 22.50
CA ALA A 67 8.90 -7.70 22.93
C ALA A 67 7.87 -8.23 23.95
N ALA A 68 7.33 -7.37 24.81
CA ALA A 68 6.25 -7.72 25.74
C ALA A 68 4.95 -7.98 24.98
N TRP A 69 4.62 -7.12 24.02
CA TRP A 69 3.43 -7.25 23.18
C TRP A 69 3.47 -8.52 22.34
N LEU A 70 4.57 -8.80 21.63
CA LEU A 70 4.71 -10.01 20.80
C LEU A 70 4.46 -11.31 21.59
N LYS A 71 4.88 -11.36 22.87
CA LYS A 71 4.59 -12.50 23.76
C LYS A 71 3.11 -12.62 24.10
N GLN A 72 2.42 -11.50 24.27
CA GLN A 72 1.02 -11.45 24.65
C GLN A 72 0.07 -11.72 23.46
N VAL A 73 0.43 -11.30 22.25
CA VAL A 73 -0.37 -11.49 21.01
C VAL A 73 -0.51 -12.96 20.61
N VAL A 74 0.38 -13.85 21.01
CA VAL A 74 0.23 -15.29 20.71
C VAL A 74 -1.01 -15.88 21.41
N HIS A 75 -1.46 -15.28 22.51
CA HIS A 75 -2.60 -15.75 23.29
C HIS A 75 -3.89 -15.01 22.90
N MET A 76 -4.76 -15.70 22.16
CA MET A 76 -6.05 -15.16 21.68
C MET A 76 -6.94 -14.55 22.77
N GLY A 77 -6.87 -15.06 24.00
CA GLY A 77 -7.65 -14.54 25.13
C GLY A 77 -7.27 -13.12 25.57
N ASN A 78 -6.06 -12.67 25.24
CA ASN A 78 -5.52 -11.39 25.69
C ASN A 78 -5.75 -10.25 24.69
N HIS A 79 -6.35 -10.52 23.52
CA HIS A 79 -6.41 -9.55 22.42
C HIS A 79 -7.34 -8.35 22.66
N LYS A 80 -8.31 -8.44 23.59
CA LYS A 80 -9.35 -7.42 23.74
C LYS A 80 -8.83 -6.06 24.23
N ASP A 81 -7.92 -6.07 25.20
CA ASP A 81 -7.42 -4.85 25.86
C ASP A 81 -5.92 -4.64 25.64
N LEU A 82 -5.32 -5.37 24.70
CA LEU A 82 -3.88 -5.32 24.45
C LEU A 82 -3.53 -4.13 23.55
N PRO A 83 -2.83 -3.09 24.05
CA PRO A 83 -2.45 -1.96 23.22
C PRO A 83 -1.45 -2.39 22.15
N ASN A 84 -1.77 -2.14 20.88
CA ASN A 84 -0.91 -2.44 19.74
C ASN A 84 0.19 -1.37 19.58
N PRO A 85 1.48 -1.69 19.75
CA PRO A 85 2.58 -0.73 19.60
C PRO A 85 2.71 -0.15 18.20
N TYR A 86 2.20 -0.85 17.18
CA TYR A 86 2.23 -0.42 15.78
C TYR A 86 1.03 0.41 15.37
N GLU A 87 -0.03 0.44 16.19
CA GLU A 87 -1.05 1.46 16.00
C GLU A 87 -0.44 2.80 16.40
N PRO A 88 -0.65 3.85 15.60
CA PRO A 88 -0.38 5.20 16.08
C PRO A 88 -1.06 5.33 17.43
N ARG A 89 -0.28 5.61 18.49
CA ARG A 89 -0.86 5.90 19.82
C ARG A 89 -1.99 6.90 19.58
N LYS A 90 -3.09 6.89 20.33
CA LYS A 90 -4.13 7.93 20.16
C LYS A 90 -3.61 9.35 20.43
N GLU A 91 -2.41 9.45 20.99
CA GLU A 91 -1.60 10.66 21.12
C GLU A 91 -0.72 10.97 19.88
N ALA A 92 -0.80 10.15 18.83
CA ALA A 92 -0.36 10.50 17.50
C ALA A 92 -1.06 11.80 17.14
N ALA A 93 -0.31 12.71 16.51
CA ALA A 93 -0.74 14.09 16.35
C ALA A 93 -2.18 14.11 15.80
N PRO A 94 -3.15 14.54 16.64
CA PRO A 94 -4.57 14.26 16.41
C PRO A 94 -5.02 14.80 15.06
N SER A 95 -5.93 14.09 14.40
CA SER A 95 -6.59 14.60 13.18
C SER A 95 -7.23 15.95 13.49
N GLN A 96 -7.37 16.84 12.49
CA GLN A 96 -8.01 18.13 12.72
C GLN A 96 -9.37 17.96 13.41
N LYS A 97 -10.17 16.96 13.01
CA LYS A 97 -11.48 16.66 13.60
C LYS A 97 -11.38 16.17 15.04
N GLU A 98 -10.32 15.45 15.39
CA GLU A 98 -10.08 14.97 16.75
C GLU A 98 -9.65 16.12 17.66
N ILE A 99 -8.83 17.06 17.17
CA ILE A 99 -8.46 18.30 17.89
C ILE A 99 -9.71 19.12 18.21
N THR A 100 -10.58 19.32 17.21
CA THR A 100 -11.84 20.06 17.37
C THR A 100 -12.75 19.42 18.42
N THR A 101 -12.91 18.10 18.37
CA THR A 101 -13.80 17.38 19.28
C THR A 101 -13.25 17.31 20.70
N LEU A 102 -11.95 17.11 20.87
CA LEU A 102 -11.27 17.19 22.18
C LEU A 102 -11.35 18.60 22.78
N GLY A 103 -11.09 19.63 21.98
CA GLY A 103 -11.19 21.03 22.43
C GLY A 103 -12.61 21.42 22.84
N ARG A 104 -13.64 20.87 22.19
CA ARG A 104 -15.05 21.07 22.53
C ARG A 104 -15.46 20.34 23.82
N CYS A 105 -14.84 19.20 24.12
CA CYS A 105 -15.16 18.36 25.30
C CYS A 105 -14.34 18.71 26.56
N GLY A 106 -13.14 19.28 26.44
CA GLY A 106 -12.27 19.63 27.57
C GLY A 106 -12.68 20.88 28.36
N GLY A 107 -13.64 21.66 27.87
CA GLY A 107 -14.08 22.92 28.47
C GLY A 107 -15.15 22.75 29.56
N GLY A 108 -14.75 22.30 30.76
CA GLY A 108 -15.59 22.29 31.97
C GLY A 108 -15.93 23.67 32.55
N HIS A 109 -15.85 24.76 31.77
CA HIS A 109 -16.18 26.11 32.20
C HIS A 109 -17.24 26.73 31.28
N ARG A 110 -18.34 27.18 31.88
CA ARG A 110 -19.49 27.83 31.25
C ARG A 110 -19.10 28.78 30.10
N GLY A 111 -19.62 28.50 28.90
CA GLY A 111 -20.11 29.53 27.98
C GLY A 111 -19.16 30.19 26.97
N GLU A 112 -17.85 30.28 27.19
CA GLU A 112 -16.98 31.14 26.33
C GLU A 112 -15.83 30.42 25.60
N GLY A 113 -15.42 29.22 26.04
CA GLY A 113 -14.25 28.51 25.47
C GLY A 113 -14.47 27.90 24.07
N ALA A 114 -15.71 27.61 23.70
CA ALA A 114 -16.05 27.08 22.37
C ALA A 114 -15.90 28.13 21.25
N GLY A 115 -15.87 29.43 21.58
CA GLY A 115 -15.78 30.50 20.59
C GLY A 115 -14.37 30.71 20.02
N MET A 116 -13.32 30.54 20.84
CA MET A 116 -11.94 30.83 20.40
C MET A 116 -11.38 29.75 19.48
N LEU A 117 -11.55 28.47 19.81
CA LEU A 117 -11.11 27.37 18.93
C LEU A 117 -11.89 27.39 17.61
N GLY A 118 -13.21 27.60 17.66
CA GLY A 118 -14.04 27.73 16.47
C GLY A 118 -13.62 28.90 15.57
N ALA A 119 -13.29 30.06 16.14
CA ALA A 119 -12.80 31.22 15.38
C ALA A 119 -11.43 30.95 14.71
N VAL A 120 -10.53 30.24 15.40
CA VAL A 120 -9.24 29.83 14.81
C VAL A 120 -9.45 28.82 13.69
N GLU A 121 -10.34 27.83 13.87
CA GLU A 121 -10.68 26.86 12.85
C GLU A 121 -11.31 27.51 11.61
N GLU A 122 -12.26 28.43 11.81
CA GLU A 122 -12.89 29.18 10.73
C GLU A 122 -11.86 30.05 9.99
N GLY A 123 -10.97 30.72 10.74
CA GLY A 123 -9.87 31.48 10.14
C GLY A 123 -8.94 30.61 9.30
N VAL A 124 -8.57 29.42 9.79
CA VAL A 124 -7.72 28.48 9.03
C VAL A 124 -8.48 27.91 7.82
N ALA A 125 -9.78 27.64 7.95
CA ALA A 125 -10.62 27.20 6.83
C ALA A 125 -10.71 28.26 5.73
N LEU A 126 -10.87 29.54 6.11
CA LEU A 126 -10.86 30.67 5.18
C LEU A 126 -9.49 30.82 4.49
N ASP A 127 -8.39 30.60 5.20
CA ASP A 127 -7.04 30.66 4.60
C ASP A 127 -6.82 29.52 3.59
N ASN A 128 -7.31 28.32 3.92
CA ASN A 128 -7.30 27.18 3.00
C ASN A 128 -8.18 27.42 1.76
N LEU A 129 -9.36 28.04 1.94
CA LEU A 129 -10.26 28.39 0.84
C LEU A 129 -9.63 29.48 -0.05
N LYS A 130 -9.03 30.51 0.55
CA LYS A 130 -8.25 31.52 -0.19
C LYS A 130 -7.15 30.83 -1.00
N PHE A 131 -6.41 29.91 -0.39
CA PHE A 131 -5.34 29.19 -1.06
C PHE A 131 -5.86 28.34 -2.23
N SER A 132 -6.97 27.62 -2.06
CA SER A 132 -7.57 26.84 -3.15
C SER A 132 -8.06 27.72 -4.29
N LEU A 133 -8.73 28.84 -3.99
CA LEU A 133 -9.16 29.81 -5.01
C LEU A 133 -7.97 30.39 -5.79
N LEU A 134 -6.89 30.74 -5.09
CA LEU A 134 -5.67 31.21 -5.74
C LEU A 134 -5.04 30.12 -6.62
N ALA A 135 -5.03 28.86 -6.17
CA ALA A 135 -4.54 27.74 -6.95
C ALA A 135 -5.39 27.52 -8.21
N ASP A 136 -6.71 27.53 -8.09
CA ASP A 136 -7.65 27.38 -9.20
C ASP A 136 -7.46 28.51 -10.22
N LEU A 137 -7.38 29.77 -9.78
CA LEU A 137 -7.12 30.93 -10.64
C LEU A 137 -5.73 30.92 -11.31
N THR A 138 -4.72 30.34 -10.65
CA THR A 138 -3.41 30.15 -11.31
C THR A 138 -3.40 29.00 -12.31
N SER A 139 -4.31 28.04 -12.17
CA SER A 139 -4.46 26.91 -13.10
C SER A 139 -5.37 27.21 -14.29
N ASP A 140 -6.19 28.27 -14.19
CA ASP A 140 -7.10 28.68 -15.25
C ASP A 140 -6.36 29.41 -16.37
N ASP A 141 -6.04 28.66 -17.43
CA ASP A 141 -5.40 29.18 -18.64
C ASP A 141 -6.34 30.04 -19.52
N GLY A 142 -7.53 30.41 -19.04
CA GLY A 142 -8.56 31.16 -19.79
C GLY A 142 -9.15 30.36 -20.95
N SER A 143 -8.98 29.04 -20.95
CA SER A 143 -9.50 28.13 -21.96
C SER A 143 -10.99 27.87 -21.70
N GLU A 144 -11.84 27.93 -22.72
CA GLU A 144 -13.27 27.54 -22.64
C GLU A 144 -13.48 26.18 -21.93
N ALA A 145 -12.52 25.25 -22.04
CA ALA A 145 -12.58 23.94 -21.41
C ALA A 145 -12.30 23.90 -19.90
N THR A 146 -11.61 24.91 -19.34
CA THR A 146 -11.35 25.03 -17.90
C THR A 146 -12.52 25.72 -17.21
N LYS A 147 -13.13 26.72 -17.85
CA LYS A 147 -14.43 27.30 -17.44
C LYS A 147 -15.53 26.25 -17.29
N THR A 148 -15.71 25.36 -18.28
CA THR A 148 -16.73 24.29 -18.17
C THR A 148 -16.42 23.28 -17.05
N GLN A 149 -15.16 23.11 -16.65
CA GLN A 149 -14.80 22.23 -15.53
C GLN A 149 -15.00 22.89 -14.17
N LEU A 150 -14.82 24.22 -14.09
CA LEU A 150 -15.12 25.00 -12.90
C LEU A 150 -16.63 25.13 -12.71
N GLU A 151 -17.39 25.38 -13.78
CA GLU A 151 -18.86 25.37 -13.76
C GLU A 151 -19.41 24.00 -13.34
N ALA A 152 -18.85 22.90 -13.87
CA ALA A 152 -19.25 21.56 -13.45
C ALA A 152 -18.88 21.22 -12.00
N LYS A 153 -17.79 21.79 -11.46
CA LYS A 153 -17.45 21.65 -10.04
C LYS A 153 -18.39 22.46 -9.15
N HIS A 154 -18.76 23.67 -9.58
CA HIS A 154 -19.76 24.47 -8.88
C HIS A 154 -21.12 23.78 -8.86
N GLU A 155 -21.54 23.15 -9.97
CA GLU A 155 -22.76 22.34 -10.01
C GLU A 155 -22.67 21.09 -9.10
N GLU A 156 -21.51 20.42 -9.02
CA GLU A 156 -21.30 19.26 -8.11
C GLU A 156 -21.28 19.69 -6.63
N GLU A 157 -20.75 20.87 -6.30
CA GLU A 157 -20.73 21.42 -4.93
C GLU A 157 -22.11 21.98 -4.50
N ASP A 158 -22.90 22.50 -5.44
CA ASP A 158 -24.29 22.92 -5.19
C ASP A 158 -25.21 21.69 -5.00
N GLU A 159 -24.96 20.58 -5.71
CA GLU A 159 -25.67 19.29 -5.53
C GLU A 159 -25.30 18.59 -4.21
N ASP A 160 -24.06 18.73 -3.70
CA ASP A 160 -23.65 18.18 -2.40
C ASP A 160 -24.29 18.90 -1.18
N SER A 161 -25.08 19.97 -1.41
CA SER A 161 -25.86 20.66 -0.38
C SER A 161 -27.30 20.14 -0.23
N GLU A 162 -27.77 19.29 -1.15
CA GLU A 162 -29.08 18.65 -1.10
C GLU A 162 -28.99 17.13 -1.38
N GLU A 163 -29.14 16.37 -0.30
CA GLU A 163 -29.63 14.98 -0.22
C GLU A 163 -28.68 13.77 -0.43
N ASP A 164 -28.75 12.92 0.60
CA ASP A 164 -28.48 11.48 0.63
C ASP A 164 -29.25 10.69 -0.46
N ASP A 165 -28.71 9.52 -0.76
CA ASP A 165 -29.38 8.34 -1.31
C ASP A 165 -29.74 8.26 -2.81
N THR A 166 -28.97 7.36 -3.45
CA THR A 166 -29.40 6.35 -4.43
C THR A 166 -29.57 6.69 -5.92
N SER A 167 -28.82 5.88 -6.67
CA SER A 167 -29.18 5.20 -7.92
C SER A 167 -28.75 5.83 -9.25
N ALA A 168 -27.90 5.04 -9.90
CA ALA A 168 -27.62 4.95 -11.32
C ALA A 168 -28.57 5.71 -12.27
N SER A 169 -28.01 6.65 -13.02
CA SER A 169 -28.57 7.08 -14.30
C SER A 169 -27.46 7.28 -15.34
N GLN A 170 -27.58 6.57 -16.45
CA GLN A 170 -26.76 6.74 -17.65
C GLN A 170 -27.17 8.03 -18.37
N ALA A 171 -26.25 8.98 -18.51
CA ALA A 171 -26.39 10.06 -19.49
C ALA A 171 -25.41 9.84 -20.65
N THR A 172 -25.95 9.70 -21.85
CA THR A 172 -25.20 9.56 -23.09
C THR A 172 -24.90 10.94 -23.67
N VAL A 173 -23.63 11.33 -23.72
CA VAL A 173 -23.18 12.55 -24.41
C VAL A 173 -22.26 12.15 -25.57
N ALA A 174 -22.67 12.53 -26.79
CA ALA A 174 -21.96 12.25 -28.04
C ALA A 174 -20.59 12.97 -28.13
N PRO A 175 -19.57 12.38 -28.78
CA PRO A 175 -18.24 12.98 -28.82
C PRO A 175 -18.10 14.02 -29.94
N LYS A 176 -17.90 15.29 -29.58
CA LYS A 176 -17.38 16.31 -30.52
C LYS A 176 -15.87 16.12 -30.68
N LYS A 177 -15.43 15.89 -31.93
CA LYS A 177 -14.01 15.76 -32.32
C LYS A 177 -13.26 17.07 -32.03
N ARG A 178 -12.27 17.03 -31.14
CA ARG A 178 -11.32 18.13 -30.92
C ARG A 178 -10.16 18.05 -31.93
N LYS A 179 -9.88 19.18 -32.57
CA LYS A 179 -8.74 19.41 -33.47
C LYS A 179 -7.51 19.70 -32.60
N ALA A 180 -6.41 18.97 -32.80
CA ALA A 180 -5.16 19.18 -32.06
C ALA A 180 -4.51 20.51 -32.48
N THR A 181 -4.35 21.43 -31.54
CA THR A 181 -3.50 22.62 -31.70
C THR A 181 -2.13 22.34 -31.09
N ALA A 182 -1.09 22.79 -31.81
CA ALA A 182 0.31 22.54 -31.51
C ALA A 182 0.75 23.24 -30.22
N THR A 183 1.69 22.59 -29.53
CA THR A 183 2.34 23.03 -28.29
C THR A 183 3.09 24.36 -28.51
N ALA A 184 2.46 25.48 -28.14
CA ALA A 184 3.12 26.76 -28.03
C ALA A 184 3.91 26.82 -26.71
N GLY A 185 5.13 27.35 -26.77
CA GLY A 185 6.03 27.49 -25.63
C GLY A 185 5.39 28.24 -24.46
N ARG A 186 5.70 27.79 -23.25
CA ARG A 186 5.19 28.26 -21.96
C ARG A 186 5.61 29.72 -21.73
N ALA A 187 4.83 30.67 -22.26
CA ALA A 187 4.90 32.06 -21.88
C ALA A 187 4.48 32.18 -20.40
N ARG A 188 5.10 33.07 -19.63
CA ARG A 188 4.64 33.41 -18.27
C ARG A 188 3.17 33.85 -18.38
N GLN A 189 2.28 33.02 -17.88
CA GLN A 189 0.84 33.25 -17.92
C GLN A 189 0.52 34.55 -17.18
N ALA A 190 -0.28 35.41 -17.82
CA ALA A 190 -0.88 36.55 -17.15
C ALA A 190 -1.84 36.00 -16.09
N LYS A 191 -1.74 36.47 -14.85
CA LYS A 191 -2.64 36.06 -13.77
C LYS A 191 -4.09 36.37 -14.16
N ALA A 192 -5.00 35.48 -13.81
CA ALA A 192 -6.43 35.65 -14.05
C ALA A 192 -6.96 36.93 -13.37
N GLU A 193 -8.04 37.48 -13.94
CA GLU A 193 -8.78 38.62 -13.39
C GLU A 193 -9.27 38.27 -11.97
N GLY A 194 -9.03 39.15 -10.99
CA GLY A 194 -9.37 38.90 -9.57
C GLY A 194 -8.30 38.20 -8.72
N TRP A 195 -7.19 37.72 -9.30
CA TRP A 195 -6.11 37.07 -8.53
C TRP A 195 -5.48 38.03 -7.51
N ASP A 196 -5.19 39.27 -7.91
CA ASP A 196 -4.57 40.26 -7.02
C ASP A 196 -5.53 40.73 -5.93
N GLU A 197 -6.84 40.74 -6.22
CA GLU A 197 -7.90 41.10 -5.25
C GLU A 197 -8.00 40.05 -4.14
N ILE A 198 -8.09 38.77 -4.50
CA ILE A 198 -8.15 37.67 -3.54
C ILE A 198 -6.84 37.57 -2.76
N ASN A 199 -5.70 37.73 -3.43
CA ASN A 199 -4.40 37.68 -2.75
C ASN A 199 -4.24 38.81 -1.72
N ALA A 200 -4.83 39.98 -1.98
CA ALA A 200 -4.80 41.13 -1.08
C ALA A 200 -5.66 40.96 0.19
N ILE A 201 -6.62 40.01 0.22
CA ILE A 201 -7.41 39.73 1.42
C ILE A 201 -6.48 39.14 2.49
N ASN A 202 -6.24 39.88 3.58
CA ASN A 202 -5.43 39.39 4.69
C ASN A 202 -6.32 38.70 5.73
N ILE A 203 -6.10 37.40 5.95
CA ILE A 203 -6.82 36.62 6.96
C ILE A 203 -5.94 36.63 8.22
N GLU A 204 -6.38 37.36 9.25
CA GLU A 204 -5.60 37.52 10.48
C GLU A 204 -5.72 36.27 11.36
N LEU A 205 -4.75 35.37 11.21
CA LEU A 205 -4.59 34.23 12.12
C LEU A 205 -3.79 34.63 13.38
N PRO A 206 -3.98 33.94 14.53
CA PRO A 206 -3.28 34.27 15.78
C PRO A 206 -1.74 34.44 15.63
N SER A 207 -1.11 33.65 14.77
CA SER A 207 0.33 33.67 14.48
C SER A 207 0.78 34.84 13.59
N ALA A 208 -0.14 35.52 12.90
CA ALA A 208 0.15 36.64 12.01
C ALA A 208 0.19 38.00 12.74
N TYR A 209 -0.20 38.06 14.01
CA TYR A 209 -0.19 39.30 14.79
C TYR A 209 1.21 39.80 15.13
N SER A 210 1.31 41.10 15.43
CA SER A 210 2.57 41.77 15.80
C SER A 210 3.23 41.11 17.03
N PRO A 211 4.58 41.08 17.11
CA PRO A 211 5.32 40.48 18.24
C PRO A 211 4.92 40.99 19.63
N LEU A 212 4.46 42.25 19.72
CA LEU A 212 3.98 42.83 20.98
C LEU A 212 2.70 42.17 21.50
N VAL A 213 1.82 41.74 20.58
CA VAL A 213 0.56 41.05 20.89
C VAL A 213 0.85 39.57 21.20
N LEU A 214 1.76 38.95 20.45
CA LEU A 214 2.21 37.57 20.67
C LEU A 214 2.89 37.35 22.03
N ALA A 215 3.48 38.40 22.62
CA ALA A 215 4.09 38.34 23.95
C ALA A 215 3.07 38.09 25.08
N HIS A 216 1.78 38.35 24.83
CA HIS A 216 0.74 38.18 25.84
C HIS A 216 0.42 36.69 26.10
N PRO A 217 0.26 36.23 27.35
CA PRO A 217 0.02 34.82 27.66
C PRO A 217 -1.21 34.20 26.99
N SER A 218 -2.31 34.96 26.87
CA SER A 218 -3.53 34.48 26.19
C SER A 218 -3.33 34.28 24.68
N MET A 219 -2.48 35.10 24.05
CA MET A 219 -2.16 34.97 22.63
C MET A 219 -1.25 33.78 22.38
N ARG A 220 -0.31 33.48 23.29
CA ARG A 220 0.49 32.26 23.19
C ARG A 220 -0.38 30.99 23.18
N ALA A 221 -1.38 30.92 24.05
CA ALA A 221 -2.32 29.78 24.05
C ALA A 221 -3.12 29.65 22.74
N LEU A 222 -3.51 30.77 22.12
CA LEU A 222 -4.21 30.77 20.83
C LEU A 222 -3.29 30.35 19.67
N VAL A 223 -2.04 30.78 19.68
CA VAL A 223 -1.03 30.38 18.70
C VAL A 223 -0.71 28.89 18.83
N ASP A 224 -0.63 28.36 20.05
CA ASP A 224 -0.43 26.94 20.29
C ASP A 224 -1.62 26.11 19.76
N LEU A 225 -2.85 26.58 19.95
CA LEU A 225 -4.06 25.95 19.37
C LEU A 225 -4.05 26.00 17.83
N GLU A 226 -3.73 27.14 17.23
CA GLU A 226 -3.59 27.28 15.78
C GLU A 226 -2.53 26.31 15.23
N ARG A 227 -1.39 26.20 15.92
CA ARG A 227 -0.30 25.29 15.54
C ARG A 227 -0.74 23.84 15.61
N GLN A 228 -1.49 23.45 16.64
CA GLN A 228 -2.09 22.12 16.74
C GLN A 228 -3.06 21.85 15.58
N VAL A 229 -3.97 22.79 15.27
CA VAL A 229 -4.92 22.65 14.15
C VAL A 229 -4.19 22.48 12.82
N ARG A 230 -3.14 23.28 12.56
CA ARG A 230 -2.29 23.14 11.36
C ARG A 230 -1.54 21.80 11.33
N GLN A 231 -1.08 21.32 12.48
CA GLN A 231 -0.43 20.01 12.58
C GLN A 231 -1.39 18.88 12.22
N GLY A 232 -2.63 18.93 12.72
CA GLY A 232 -3.69 17.99 12.35
C GLY A 232 -3.99 18.01 10.84
N GLN A 233 -4.07 19.20 10.25
CA GLN A 233 -4.24 19.36 8.80
C GLN A 233 -3.09 18.76 7.99
N ALA A 234 -1.85 18.94 8.42
CA ALA A 234 -0.70 18.33 7.76
C ALA A 234 -0.77 16.81 7.81
N ASN A 235 -1.18 16.22 8.93
CA ASN A 235 -1.34 14.77 9.06
C ASN A 235 -2.44 14.23 8.17
N ASP A 236 -3.60 14.89 8.15
CA ASP A 236 -4.74 14.52 7.31
C ASP A 236 -4.34 14.62 5.82
N ALA A 237 -3.69 15.72 5.41
CA ALA A 237 -3.19 15.89 4.04
C ALA A 237 -2.15 14.83 3.65
N LEU A 238 -1.29 14.43 4.59
CA LEU A 238 -0.29 13.39 4.36
C LEU A 238 -0.95 12.01 4.23
N ALA A 239 -1.95 11.69 5.07
CA ALA A 239 -2.75 10.47 4.93
C ALA A 239 -3.52 10.42 3.59
N ASP A 240 -4.09 11.55 3.17
CA ASP A 240 -4.76 11.67 1.87
C ASP A 240 -3.78 11.44 0.71
N THR A 241 -2.59 12.04 0.75
CA THR A 241 -1.57 11.84 -0.28
C THR A 241 -1.15 10.38 -0.39
N ARG A 242 -0.92 9.70 0.74
CA ARG A 242 -0.61 8.25 0.78
C ARG A 242 -1.74 7.44 0.14
N THR A 243 -2.98 7.72 0.53
CA THR A 243 -4.17 7.03 0.03
C THR A 243 -4.34 7.22 -1.48
N HIS A 244 -4.16 8.43 -1.98
CA HIS A 244 -4.21 8.74 -3.41
C HIS A 244 -3.08 8.07 -4.20
N LEU A 245 -1.87 8.00 -3.65
CA LEU A 245 -0.74 7.30 -4.27
C LEU A 245 -1.01 5.79 -4.38
N ILE A 246 -1.47 5.15 -3.31
CA ILE A 246 -1.83 3.72 -3.29
C ILE A 246 -2.94 3.44 -4.30
N THR A 247 -3.98 4.29 -4.32
CA THR A 247 -5.11 4.15 -5.23
C THR A 247 -4.70 4.37 -6.70
N ALA A 248 -3.85 5.37 -6.98
CA ALA A 248 -3.35 5.60 -8.32
C ALA A 248 -2.48 4.43 -8.80
N PHE A 249 -1.70 3.84 -7.90
CA PHE A 249 -0.90 2.66 -8.17
C PHE A 249 -1.78 1.43 -8.47
N SER A 250 -2.80 1.15 -7.66
CA SER A 250 -3.72 0.04 -7.89
C SER A 250 -4.45 0.15 -9.24
N PHE A 251 -4.86 1.36 -9.64
CA PHE A 251 -5.43 1.58 -10.97
C PHE A 251 -4.41 1.38 -12.11
N ARG A 252 -3.14 1.75 -11.92
CA ARG A 252 -2.07 1.46 -12.90
C ARG A 252 -1.86 -0.05 -13.04
N TYR A 253 -1.89 -0.78 -11.93
CA TYR A 253 -1.78 -2.23 -11.91
C TYR A 253 -2.94 -2.90 -12.66
N GLN A 254 -4.19 -2.56 -12.31
CA GLN A 254 -5.38 -3.07 -13.00
C GLN A 254 -5.32 -2.78 -14.50
N ARG A 255 -4.88 -1.58 -14.91
CA ARG A 255 -4.73 -1.22 -16.32
C ARG A 255 -3.75 -2.13 -17.07
N ARG A 256 -2.66 -2.56 -16.44
CA ARG A 256 -1.69 -3.49 -17.05
C ARG A 256 -2.31 -4.86 -17.35
N ASN A 257 -3.30 -5.25 -16.56
CA ASN A 257 -3.94 -6.56 -16.63
C ASN A 257 -5.24 -6.58 -17.46
N VAL A 258 -5.69 -5.42 -17.98
CA VAL A 258 -6.93 -5.29 -18.77
C VAL A 258 -6.60 -4.93 -20.22
N SER A 259 -7.23 -5.63 -21.17
CA SER A 259 -7.12 -5.35 -22.61
C SER A 259 -8.32 -4.52 -23.12
N GLY A 260 -8.09 -3.68 -24.13
CA GLY A 260 -9.14 -2.87 -24.80
C GLY A 260 -9.01 -1.35 -24.61
N GLN A 261 -9.36 -0.58 -25.65
CA GLN A 261 -9.10 0.87 -25.74
C GLN A 261 -9.97 1.71 -24.79
N ILE A 262 -11.26 1.38 -24.61
CA ILE A 262 -12.21 2.15 -23.79
C ILE A 262 -11.91 2.00 -22.29
N GLN A 263 -11.59 0.78 -21.85
CA GLN A 263 -11.20 0.50 -20.47
C GLN A 263 -9.92 1.28 -20.10
N ASN A 264 -8.98 1.39 -21.05
CA ASN A 264 -7.73 2.11 -20.88
C ASN A 264 -7.90 3.64 -20.73
N THR A 265 -8.80 4.27 -21.51
CA THR A 265 -9.03 5.72 -21.40
C THR A 265 -9.71 6.10 -20.08
N ARG A 266 -10.69 5.30 -19.62
CA ARG A 266 -11.34 5.51 -18.31
C ARG A 266 -10.37 5.30 -17.15
N ALA A 267 -9.56 4.24 -17.19
CA ALA A 267 -8.52 3.98 -16.20
C ALA A 267 -7.47 5.11 -16.18
N MET A 268 -7.05 5.62 -17.34
CA MET A 268 -6.10 6.75 -17.42
C MET A 268 -6.64 8.01 -16.74
N ARG A 269 -7.92 8.36 -16.96
CA ARG A 269 -8.55 9.52 -16.29
C ARG A 269 -8.58 9.33 -14.76
N LYS A 270 -8.90 8.14 -14.27
CA LYS A 270 -8.89 7.83 -12.83
C LYS A 270 -7.49 7.99 -12.22
N ILE A 271 -6.46 7.48 -12.91
CA ILE A 271 -5.06 7.63 -12.48
C ILE A 271 -4.67 9.11 -12.43
N GLN A 272 -4.97 9.87 -13.49
CA GLN A 272 -4.63 11.28 -13.56
C GLN A 272 -5.33 12.11 -12.48
N ARG A 273 -6.64 11.87 -12.26
CA ARG A 273 -7.41 12.53 -11.20
C ARG A 273 -6.79 12.29 -9.82
N LYS A 274 -6.41 11.04 -9.51
CA LYS A 274 -5.78 10.71 -8.22
C LYS A 274 -4.36 11.27 -8.07
N GLN A 275 -3.62 11.43 -9.17
CA GLN A 275 -2.30 12.10 -9.15
C GLN A 275 -2.39 13.62 -9.01
N GLN A 276 -3.44 14.24 -9.53
CA GLN A 276 -3.69 15.67 -9.36
C GLN A 276 -4.24 16.00 -7.96
N ALA A 277 -4.98 15.07 -7.34
CA ALA A 277 -5.54 15.23 -6.00
C ALA A 277 -4.50 15.12 -4.87
N THR A 278 -3.24 14.82 -5.16
CA THR A 278 -2.20 14.79 -4.12
C THR A 278 -2.04 16.19 -3.52
N CYS A 279 -2.32 16.34 -2.23
CA CYS A 279 -2.33 17.61 -1.49
C CYS A 279 -0.92 18.15 -1.17
N VAL A 280 -0.01 18.13 -2.15
CA VAL A 280 1.40 18.54 -1.97
C VAL A 280 1.52 19.99 -1.50
N ASP A 281 0.62 20.84 -1.96
CA ASP A 281 0.67 22.27 -1.67
C ASP A 281 0.20 22.60 -0.23
N ARG A 282 -0.74 21.83 0.34
CA ARG A 282 -1.22 22.01 1.73
C ARG A 282 -0.15 21.66 2.77
N LEU A 283 0.73 20.69 2.46
CA LEU A 283 1.84 20.29 3.32
C LEU A 283 3.00 21.30 3.37
N ARG A 284 3.03 22.31 2.49
CA ARG A 284 4.11 23.32 2.45
C ARG A 284 3.98 24.44 3.48
N GLN A 285 2.82 24.58 4.12
CA GLN A 285 2.50 25.70 5.00
C GLN A 285 2.80 25.45 6.49
N VAL A 286 3.29 24.26 6.86
CA VAL A 286 3.57 23.94 8.27
C VAL A 286 5.08 24.02 8.55
N ASP A 287 5.46 25.09 9.24
CA ASP A 287 6.83 25.33 9.71
C ASP A 287 7.11 24.53 10.99
N ASP A 288 7.31 23.23 10.86
CA ASP A 288 7.68 22.34 11.95
C ASP A 288 8.85 21.42 11.59
N ALA A 289 9.76 21.22 12.54
CA ALA A 289 10.94 20.37 12.36
C ALA A 289 10.61 18.91 11.98
N CYS A 290 9.38 18.46 12.29
CA CYS A 290 8.87 17.13 12.00
C CYS A 290 8.33 16.97 10.56
N TYR A 291 7.95 18.05 9.87
CA TYR A 291 7.43 18.01 8.51
C TYR A 291 8.50 18.52 7.53
N ARG A 292 9.01 17.64 6.69
CA ARG A 292 9.94 18.03 5.62
C ARG A 292 9.14 18.60 4.46
N VAL A 293 9.66 19.64 3.80
CA VAL A 293 9.06 20.17 2.57
C VAL A 293 8.94 19.05 1.55
N LEU A 294 7.70 18.73 1.17
CA LEU A 294 7.41 17.65 0.26
C LEU A 294 7.86 18.01 -1.16
N LYS A 295 8.86 17.29 -1.67
CA LYS A 295 9.33 17.46 -3.05
C LYS A 295 8.51 16.57 -3.98
N THR A 296 8.40 16.97 -5.25
CA THR A 296 7.78 16.14 -6.30
C THR A 296 8.46 14.78 -6.46
N THR A 297 9.72 14.64 -6.04
CA THR A 297 10.48 13.38 -6.01
C THR A 297 10.02 12.41 -4.93
N ASP A 298 9.37 12.90 -3.88
CA ASP A 298 8.98 12.10 -2.71
C ASP A 298 7.57 11.51 -2.89
N VAL A 299 6.78 12.08 -3.82
CA VAL A 299 5.41 11.67 -4.16
C VAL A 299 5.45 10.46 -5.09
N VAL A 300 6.01 9.37 -4.58
CA VAL A 300 6.17 8.10 -5.29
C VAL A 300 5.40 7.03 -4.52
N PRO A 301 4.58 6.20 -5.19
CA PRO A 301 3.87 5.13 -4.51
C PRO A 301 4.86 4.11 -3.94
N PHE A 302 4.52 3.57 -2.77
CA PHE A 302 5.27 2.48 -2.16
C PHE A 302 5.03 1.19 -2.95
N ALA A 303 6.07 0.65 -3.59
CA ALA A 303 6.01 -0.65 -4.24
C ALA A 303 6.21 -1.74 -3.18
N MET A 304 5.13 -2.48 -2.86
CA MET A 304 5.17 -3.50 -1.80
C MET A 304 5.64 -4.86 -2.31
N TYR A 305 5.49 -5.21 -3.59
CA TYR A 305 5.72 -6.58 -4.06
C TYR A 305 6.93 -6.70 -5.01
N THR A 306 7.68 -7.80 -4.92
CA THR A 306 8.83 -8.12 -5.79
C THR A 306 8.45 -8.26 -7.26
N GLU A 307 7.19 -8.60 -7.55
CA GLU A 307 6.64 -8.66 -8.91
C GLU A 307 6.39 -7.27 -9.52
N GLU A 308 6.46 -6.23 -8.68
CA GLU A 308 6.19 -4.84 -9.01
C GLU A 308 7.46 -3.99 -9.16
N GLU A 309 8.62 -4.48 -8.72
CA GLU A 309 9.93 -3.82 -8.91
C GLU A 309 10.31 -3.84 -10.41
N GLN A 310 10.46 -2.67 -11.00
CA GLN A 310 11.07 -2.56 -12.34
C GLN A 310 12.60 -2.67 -12.22
N LEU A 311 13.25 -3.04 -13.32
CA LEU A 311 14.72 -3.12 -13.40
C LEU A 311 15.32 -1.74 -13.05
N GLY A 312 15.88 -1.59 -11.85
CA GLY A 312 16.44 -0.33 -11.34
C GLY A 312 15.78 0.22 -10.06
N ASP A 313 14.66 -0.35 -9.62
CA ASP A 313 13.99 0.07 -8.37
C ASP A 313 14.73 -0.38 -7.11
N SER A 314 15.59 -1.40 -7.20
CA SER A 314 16.43 -1.89 -6.07
C SER A 314 17.44 -0.88 -5.51
N ARG A 315 17.66 0.25 -6.21
CA ARG A 315 18.51 1.36 -5.75
C ARG A 315 17.74 2.52 -5.15
N LYS A 316 16.40 2.53 -5.26
CA LYS A 316 15.57 3.63 -4.79
C LYS A 316 15.23 3.40 -3.33
N THR A 317 15.62 4.33 -2.47
CA THR A 317 15.10 4.36 -1.10
C THR A 317 13.64 4.80 -1.15
N PRO A 318 12.73 4.12 -0.43
CA PRO A 318 11.35 4.59 -0.27
C PRO A 318 11.35 6.02 0.27
N SER A 319 10.40 6.83 -0.19
CA SER A 319 10.33 8.23 0.23
C SER A 319 10.01 8.35 1.72
N TRP A 320 10.38 9.49 2.31
CA TRP A 320 10.24 9.71 3.75
C TRP A 320 8.77 9.68 4.24
N ILE A 321 7.82 9.74 3.31
CA ILE A 321 6.38 9.62 3.56
C ILE A 321 6.02 8.20 4.01
N TRP A 322 6.87 7.19 3.75
CA TRP A 322 6.60 5.77 3.99
C TRP A 322 7.46 5.14 5.11
N GLU A 323 8.11 5.93 5.98
CA GLU A 323 9.19 5.47 6.89
C GLU A 323 8.78 4.60 8.10
N ASP A 324 7.76 3.73 8.00
CA ASP A 324 7.52 2.68 8.99
C ASP A 324 8.27 1.38 8.59
N PHE A 325 9.59 1.39 8.81
CA PHE A 325 10.50 0.35 8.28
C PHE A 325 10.67 -0.90 9.14
N THR A 326 10.21 -0.89 10.39
CA THR A 326 10.21 -2.08 11.27
C THR A 326 9.41 -3.22 10.64
N ALA A 327 8.23 -2.90 10.09
CA ALA A 327 7.38 -3.83 9.36
C ALA A 327 8.07 -4.40 8.11
N LEU A 328 8.87 -3.59 7.40
CA LEU A 328 9.57 -4.03 6.19
C LEU A 328 10.65 -5.07 6.52
N GLN A 329 11.45 -4.84 7.58
CA GLN A 329 12.44 -5.83 8.02
C GLN A 329 11.78 -7.14 8.47
N SER A 330 10.75 -7.07 9.31
CA SER A 330 10.04 -8.25 9.81
C SER A 330 9.44 -9.06 8.66
N ARG A 331 8.83 -8.39 7.67
CA ARG A 331 8.28 -9.03 6.49
C ARG A 331 9.33 -9.76 5.65
N TRP A 332 10.46 -9.11 5.33
CA TRP A 332 11.51 -9.80 4.56
C TRP A 332 12.11 -10.96 5.33
N HIS A 333 12.15 -10.87 6.66
CA HIS A 333 12.58 -11.97 7.50
C HIS A 333 11.60 -13.15 7.41
N GLU A 334 10.29 -12.89 7.50
CA GLU A 334 9.24 -13.88 7.30
C GLU A 334 9.30 -14.50 5.89
N GLU A 335 9.47 -13.69 4.84
CA GLU A 335 9.58 -14.16 3.46
C GLU A 335 10.75 -15.12 3.27
N VAL A 336 11.90 -14.84 3.88
CA VAL A 336 13.05 -15.78 3.85
C VAL A 336 12.68 -17.09 4.53
N LEU A 337 12.05 -17.04 5.72
CA LEU A 337 11.62 -18.25 6.44
C LEU A 337 10.59 -19.06 5.65
N LEU A 338 9.63 -18.39 5.01
CA LEU A 338 8.62 -19.02 4.15
C LEU A 338 9.26 -19.68 2.94
N LEU A 339 10.18 -18.98 2.25
CA LEU A 339 10.87 -19.53 1.08
C LEU A 339 11.75 -20.71 1.45
N GLU A 340 12.47 -20.67 2.57
CA GLU A 340 13.21 -21.82 3.08
C GLU A 340 12.26 -23.01 3.34
N GLU A 341 11.10 -22.76 3.95
CA GLU A 341 10.12 -23.81 4.22
C GLU A 341 9.48 -24.36 2.94
N GLU A 342 9.20 -23.52 1.95
CA GLU A 342 8.75 -23.95 0.62
C GLU A 342 9.80 -24.80 -0.10
N MET A 343 11.09 -24.47 0.02
CA MET A 343 12.18 -25.29 -0.49
C MET A 343 12.19 -26.66 0.19
N ARG A 344 12.10 -26.71 1.53
CA ARG A 344 12.03 -27.98 2.30
C ARG A 344 10.81 -28.81 1.88
N ARG A 345 9.63 -28.19 1.75
CA ARG A 345 8.40 -28.84 1.30
C ARG A 345 8.52 -29.38 -0.12
N THR A 346 9.15 -28.65 -1.03
CA THR A 346 9.36 -29.09 -2.42
C THR A 346 10.20 -30.37 -2.46
N VAL A 347 11.29 -30.43 -1.68
CA VAL A 347 12.12 -31.64 -1.57
C VAL A 347 11.34 -32.81 -0.96
N ARG A 348 10.63 -32.59 0.16
CA ARG A 348 9.81 -33.61 0.81
C ARG A 348 8.75 -34.17 -0.13
N THR A 349 8.03 -33.30 -0.82
CA THR A 349 6.98 -33.67 -1.78
C THR A 349 7.53 -34.49 -2.94
N PHE A 350 8.66 -34.09 -3.54
CA PHE A 350 9.26 -34.86 -4.63
C PHE A 350 9.81 -36.22 -4.16
N ARG A 351 10.39 -36.28 -2.96
CA ARG A 351 10.84 -37.55 -2.35
C ARG A 351 9.66 -38.48 -2.08
N TRP A 352 8.56 -37.95 -1.56
CA TRP A 352 7.33 -38.70 -1.34
C TRP A 352 6.74 -39.24 -2.64
N TRP A 353 6.57 -38.38 -3.66
CA TRP A 353 6.02 -38.79 -4.96
C TRP A 353 6.88 -39.85 -5.64
N ARG A 354 8.23 -39.74 -5.54
CA ARG A 354 9.13 -40.79 -6.02
C ARG A 354 8.81 -42.13 -5.35
N GLY A 355 8.79 -42.18 -4.02
CA GLY A 355 8.50 -43.40 -3.26
C GLY A 355 7.10 -43.96 -3.54
N HIS A 356 6.10 -43.09 -3.66
CA HIS A 356 4.74 -43.49 -4.04
C HIS A 356 4.71 -44.20 -5.40
N TRP A 357 5.35 -43.63 -6.42
CA TRP A 357 5.39 -44.25 -7.75
C TRP A 357 6.25 -45.52 -7.80
N GLU A 358 7.32 -45.60 -7.01
CA GLU A 358 8.12 -46.83 -6.84
C GLU A 358 7.26 -47.96 -6.23
N GLN A 359 6.51 -47.67 -5.17
CA GLN A 359 5.61 -48.62 -4.52
C GLN A 359 4.49 -49.08 -5.46
N GLN A 360 3.89 -48.16 -6.22
CA GLN A 360 2.88 -48.49 -7.24
C GLN A 360 3.47 -49.37 -8.35
N ALA A 361 4.69 -49.09 -8.81
CA ALA A 361 5.36 -49.90 -9.82
C ALA A 361 5.58 -51.34 -9.32
N GLU A 362 5.94 -51.51 -8.05
CA GLU A 362 6.13 -52.82 -7.44
C GLU A 362 4.81 -53.59 -7.27
N GLN A 363 3.73 -52.91 -6.89
CA GLN A 363 2.38 -53.49 -6.86
C GLN A 363 1.92 -53.94 -8.27
N HIS A 364 2.08 -53.10 -9.29
CA HIS A 364 1.72 -53.45 -10.66
C HIS A 364 2.59 -54.57 -11.26
N HIS A 365 3.84 -54.70 -10.82
CA HIS A 365 4.70 -55.82 -11.18
C HIS A 365 4.16 -57.14 -10.58
N VAL A 366 3.73 -57.12 -9.30
CA VAL A 366 3.09 -58.28 -8.66
C VAL A 366 1.79 -58.65 -9.37
N ASP A 367 1.00 -57.65 -9.79
CA ASP A 367 -0.26 -57.84 -10.52
C ASP A 367 -0.08 -58.20 -12.01
N ALA A 368 1.16 -58.38 -12.48
CA ALA A 368 1.52 -58.67 -13.87
C ALA A 368 0.98 -57.65 -14.91
N LYS A 369 0.82 -56.39 -14.52
CA LYS A 369 0.36 -55.29 -15.39
C LYS A 369 1.54 -54.52 -15.97
N THR A 370 2.22 -55.12 -16.96
CA THR A 370 3.46 -54.59 -17.56
C THR A 370 3.36 -53.13 -18.07
N GLY A 371 2.19 -52.73 -18.59
CA GLY A 371 1.97 -51.36 -19.08
C GLY A 371 1.89 -50.30 -17.98
N GLU A 372 1.15 -50.60 -16.90
CA GLU A 372 0.99 -49.71 -15.74
C GLU A 372 2.29 -49.63 -14.93
N GLU A 373 2.99 -50.75 -14.78
CA GLU A 373 4.33 -50.85 -14.20
C GLU A 373 5.34 -49.94 -14.93
N GLY A 374 5.40 -50.02 -16.25
CA GLY A 374 6.29 -49.19 -17.07
C GLY A 374 5.98 -47.69 -16.93
N TYR A 375 4.71 -47.32 -16.86
CA TYR A 375 4.30 -45.94 -16.61
C TYR A 375 4.70 -45.45 -15.21
N ALA A 376 4.43 -46.24 -14.18
CA ALA A 376 4.79 -45.90 -12.80
C ALA A 376 6.31 -45.71 -12.63
N ARG A 377 7.13 -46.58 -13.23
CA ARG A 377 8.60 -46.40 -13.24
C ARG A 377 9.06 -45.14 -13.96
N LYS A 378 8.41 -44.79 -15.08
CA LYS A 378 8.71 -43.53 -15.79
C LYS A 378 8.37 -42.30 -14.94
N GLN A 379 7.27 -42.34 -14.18
CA GLN A 379 6.94 -41.27 -13.24
C GLN A 379 7.93 -41.20 -12.07
N ALA A 380 8.35 -42.34 -11.51
CA ALA A 380 9.37 -42.40 -10.47
C ALA A 380 10.71 -41.78 -10.93
N ASP A 381 11.17 -42.11 -12.15
CA ASP A 381 12.39 -41.50 -12.73
C ASP A 381 12.24 -39.98 -12.91
N ARG A 382 11.07 -39.52 -13.38
CA ARG A 382 10.79 -38.09 -13.51
C ARG A 382 10.93 -37.35 -12.17
N TYR A 383 10.30 -37.85 -11.11
CA TYR A 383 10.41 -37.24 -9.78
C TYR A 383 11.81 -37.37 -9.18
N SER A 384 12.55 -38.43 -9.53
CA SER A 384 13.97 -38.58 -9.15
C SER A 384 14.83 -37.46 -9.74
N ARG A 385 14.64 -37.11 -11.02
CA ARG A 385 15.35 -35.99 -11.67
C ARG A 385 14.97 -34.63 -11.06
N LEU A 386 13.68 -34.42 -10.76
CA LEU A 386 13.20 -33.20 -10.11
C LEU A 386 13.79 -33.04 -8.71
N LEU A 387 13.85 -34.14 -7.94
CA LEU A 387 14.47 -34.20 -6.63
C LEU A 387 15.97 -33.91 -6.69
N HIS A 388 16.69 -34.49 -7.65
CA HIS A 388 18.12 -34.23 -7.81
C HIS A 388 18.37 -32.74 -8.09
N ARG A 389 17.63 -32.16 -9.05
CA ARG A 389 17.73 -30.74 -9.40
C ARG A 389 17.39 -29.82 -8.23
N SER A 390 16.38 -30.17 -7.41
CA SER A 390 16.02 -29.36 -6.24
C SER A 390 17.07 -29.43 -5.14
N ILE A 391 17.63 -30.61 -4.88
CA ILE A 391 18.74 -30.78 -3.93
C ILE A 391 19.94 -29.94 -4.38
N GLU A 392 20.37 -30.06 -5.63
CA GLU A 392 21.47 -29.24 -6.19
C GLU A 392 21.19 -27.74 -6.05
N ALA A 393 19.97 -27.29 -6.39
CA ALA A 393 19.59 -25.89 -6.35
C ALA A 393 19.55 -25.30 -4.93
N PHE A 394 19.22 -26.12 -3.93
CA PHE A 394 19.04 -25.70 -2.54
C PHE A 394 20.25 -26.01 -1.64
N THR A 395 21.26 -26.71 -2.16
CA THR A 395 22.48 -27.04 -1.42
C THR A 395 23.20 -25.75 -0.99
N GLY A 396 23.53 -25.66 0.30
CA GLY A 396 24.13 -24.47 0.91
C GLY A 396 23.17 -23.34 1.25
N LYS A 397 21.86 -23.48 0.96
CA LYS A 397 20.81 -22.52 1.34
C LYS A 397 19.95 -23.01 2.50
N ILE A 398 19.59 -24.30 2.50
CA ILE A 398 18.80 -24.93 3.57
C ILE A 398 19.59 -26.08 4.21
N ARG A 399 19.26 -26.39 5.48
CA ARG A 399 19.72 -27.62 6.14
C ARG A 399 18.97 -28.81 5.55
N MET A 400 19.71 -29.78 5.02
CA MET A 400 19.12 -30.93 4.32
C MET A 400 18.54 -31.97 5.28
N GLU A 401 18.94 -31.97 6.54
CA GLU A 401 18.43 -32.85 7.61
C GLU A 401 16.92 -32.66 7.81
N ASP A 402 16.44 -31.41 7.72
CA ASP A 402 15.02 -31.03 7.86
C ASP A 402 14.14 -31.49 6.67
N THR A 403 14.74 -32.09 5.63
CA THR A 403 14.02 -32.56 4.42
C THR A 403 13.76 -34.06 4.44
N GLN A 404 14.13 -34.75 5.52
CA GLN A 404 13.75 -36.15 5.73
C GLN A 404 12.24 -36.26 5.91
N LEU A 405 11.65 -37.34 5.39
CA LEU A 405 10.26 -37.65 5.70
C LEU A 405 10.19 -38.03 7.20
N PRO A 406 9.16 -37.57 7.93
CA PRO A 406 8.93 -38.06 9.28
C PRO A 406 8.82 -39.59 9.26
N PRO A 407 9.31 -40.28 10.30
CA PRO A 407 9.19 -41.73 10.40
C PRO A 407 7.72 -42.15 10.31
N ALA A 408 7.46 -43.28 9.65
CA ALA A 408 6.12 -43.75 9.29
C ALA A 408 5.16 -44.00 10.47
N ASP A 409 5.63 -43.89 11.70
CA ASP A 409 4.88 -44.19 12.94
C ASP A 409 4.12 -42.98 13.52
N GLU A 410 4.25 -41.78 12.96
CA GLU A 410 3.35 -40.68 13.32
C GLU A 410 2.06 -40.76 12.50
N PRO A 411 0.88 -40.95 13.13
CA PRO A 411 -0.37 -40.93 12.40
C PRO A 411 -0.56 -39.54 11.80
N VAL A 412 -0.48 -39.46 10.47
CA VAL A 412 -0.93 -38.30 9.70
C VAL A 412 -2.35 -38.03 10.16
N ALA A 413 -2.57 -36.92 10.86
CA ALA A 413 -3.90 -36.46 11.21
C ALA A 413 -4.67 -36.30 9.89
N SER A 414 -5.51 -37.29 9.61
CA SER A 414 -6.41 -37.31 8.47
C SER A 414 -7.25 -36.03 8.53
N SER A 415 -6.90 -35.07 7.69
CA SER A 415 -7.80 -33.96 7.36
C SER A 415 -8.97 -34.60 6.62
N SER A 416 -10.00 -35.00 7.37
CA SER A 416 -11.29 -35.39 6.79
C SER A 416 -11.91 -34.12 6.22
N ALA A 417 -11.69 -33.93 4.92
CA ALA A 417 -12.43 -32.97 4.14
C ALA A 417 -13.91 -33.39 4.14
N VAL A 418 -14.67 -32.68 4.95
CA VAL A 418 -16.12 -32.42 4.86
C VAL A 418 -16.67 -32.75 3.46
N HIS A 419 -17.24 -33.93 3.30
CA HIS A 419 -18.29 -34.17 2.33
C HIS A 419 -19.60 -33.90 3.05
N GLY A 420 -20.13 -32.69 2.87
CA GLY A 420 -21.51 -32.39 3.20
C GLY A 420 -22.39 -33.03 2.13
N GLU A 421 -22.96 -34.19 2.45
CA GLU A 421 -24.18 -34.68 1.79
C GLU A 421 -25.31 -33.69 2.12
N VAL A 422 -25.93 -33.17 1.06
CA VAL A 422 -27.21 -32.48 1.12
C VAL A 422 -28.25 -33.52 0.74
N ASP A 423 -29.03 -33.95 1.73
CA ASP A 423 -30.38 -34.51 1.53
C ASP A 423 -31.41 -33.37 1.53
#